data_AF-A0A966RDR6-F1
#
_entry.id   AF-A0A966RDR6-F1
#
_cell.length_a   1.000
_cell.length_b   1.000
_cell.length_c   1.000
_cell.angle_alpha   90.00
_cell.angle_beta   90.00
_cell.angle_gamma   90.00
#
_symmetry.space_group_name_H-M   'P 1'
#
loop_
_entity.id
_entity.type
_entity.pdbx_description
1 polymer ?
#
loop_
_entity_poly.entity_id
_entity_poly.type
_entity_poly.pdbx_seq_one_letter_code
_entity_poly.pdbx_strand_id
1 'polypeptide(L)'
;MSWPRGESNGDPYSEWIPPAGDDPYRAICDELYRLLARKRGYYGCRQDPLENALGVEQDGIEPWLYQVARVGEKTRRLRGPLSAIDRQKTLMDIAGHAVVAIACERRK
;
A
#
# COMPACT_ATOMS: atom_id res chain seq x y z
N MET A 1 -16.55 -14.10 10.28
CA MET A 1 -16.63 -13.91 8.82
C MET A 1 -15.68 -14.94 8.21
N SER A 2 -16.19 -16.01 7.61
CA SER A 2 -15.39 -17.10 7.02
C SER A 2 -15.15 -16.80 5.54
N TRP A 3 -13.90 -16.91 5.08
CA TRP A 3 -13.56 -16.75 3.68
C TRP A 3 -14.01 -17.97 2.85
N PRO A 4 -14.53 -17.78 1.62
CA PRO A 4 -14.89 -18.89 0.74
C PRO A 4 -13.62 -19.61 0.23
N ARG A 5 -13.67 -20.94 0.12
CA ARG A 5 -12.61 -21.74 -0.50
C ARG A 5 -12.64 -21.48 -2.01
N GLY A 6 -11.57 -20.89 -2.54
CA GLY A 6 -11.43 -20.64 -3.98
C GLY A 6 -11.10 -21.92 -4.74
N GLU A 7 -11.78 -22.15 -5.86
CA GLU A 7 -11.37 -23.12 -6.88
C GLU A 7 -10.07 -22.64 -7.55
N SER A 8 -9.09 -23.53 -7.66
CA SER A 8 -7.71 -23.23 -8.04
C SER A 8 -7.56 -22.98 -9.55
N ASN A 9 -7.70 -21.73 -9.99
CA ASN A 9 -7.35 -21.30 -11.34
C ASN A 9 -5.82 -21.09 -11.50
N GLY A 10 -5.01 -22.14 -11.32
CA GLY A 10 -3.59 -22.15 -11.71
C GLY A 10 -2.68 -21.13 -11.01
N ASP A 11 -3.13 -20.49 -9.93
CA ASP A 11 -2.30 -19.60 -9.12
C ASP A 11 -1.37 -20.45 -8.23
N PRO A 12 -0.04 -20.37 -8.40
CA PRO A 12 0.93 -21.12 -7.60
C PRO A 12 0.89 -20.78 -6.10
N TYR A 13 0.13 -19.75 -5.70
CA TYR A 13 -0.09 -19.38 -4.31
C TYR A 13 -1.45 -19.83 -3.74
N SER A 14 -2.30 -20.50 -4.53
CA SER A 14 -3.69 -20.83 -4.14
C SER A 14 -3.83 -21.94 -3.08
N GLU A 15 -2.79 -22.75 -2.84
CA GLU A 15 -2.88 -23.91 -1.93
C GLU A 15 -2.13 -23.73 -0.61
N TRP A 16 -1.48 -22.59 -0.36
CA TRP A 16 -0.78 -22.40 0.90
C TRP A 16 -1.75 -21.99 2.02
N ILE A 17 -2.09 -22.95 2.88
CA ILE A 17 -2.81 -22.70 4.13
C ILE A 17 -1.77 -22.41 5.21
N PRO A 18 -1.70 -21.19 5.76
CA PRO A 18 -0.78 -20.89 6.86
C PRO A 18 -1.06 -21.83 8.05
N PRO A 19 -0.02 -22.32 8.74
CA PRO A 19 -0.20 -23.09 9.97
C PRO A 19 -1.00 -22.27 10.99
N ALA A 20 -1.80 -22.95 11.82
CA ALA A 20 -2.57 -22.31 12.88
C ALA A 20 -1.63 -21.64 13.89
N GLY A 21 -1.40 -20.34 13.69
CA GLY A 21 -0.56 -19.46 14.49
C GLY A 21 -0.85 -18.01 14.10
N ASP A 22 -0.40 -17.06 14.92
CA ASP A 22 -0.53 -15.64 14.58
C ASP A 22 0.34 -15.33 13.35
N ASP A 23 -0.32 -15.10 12.22
CA ASP A 23 0.33 -14.65 10.98
C ASP A 23 1.03 -13.30 11.25
N PRO A 24 2.37 -13.23 11.21
CA PRO A 24 3.11 -12.01 11.50
C PRO A 24 2.82 -10.89 10.48
N TYR A 25 2.34 -11.25 9.28
CA TYR A 25 1.97 -10.29 8.24
C TYR A 25 0.60 -9.68 8.52
N ARG A 26 -0.30 -10.41 9.17
CA ARG A 26 -1.66 -9.92 9.46
C ARG A 26 -1.63 -8.61 10.26
N ALA A 27 -0.85 -8.56 11.33
CA ALA A 27 -0.72 -7.35 12.14
C ALA A 27 -0.17 -6.16 11.34
N ILE A 28 0.80 -6.42 10.44
CA ILE A 28 1.41 -5.41 9.56
C ILE A 28 0.41 -4.92 8.51
N CYS A 29 -0.34 -5.83 7.89
CA CYS A 29 -1.38 -5.50 6.92
C CYS A 29 -2.53 -4.72 7.56
N ASP A 30 -2.95 -5.08 8.77
CA ASP A 30 -3.94 -4.33 9.55
C ASP A 30 -3.43 -2.91 9.87
N GLU A 31 -2.16 -2.78 10.26
CA GLU A 31 -1.53 -1.48 10.47
C GLU A 31 -1.47 -0.65 9.19
N LEU A 32 -1.11 -1.26 8.07
CA LEU A 32 -1.06 -0.62 6.75
C LEU A 32 -2.44 -0.12 6.33
N TYR A 33 -3.48 -0.94 6.51
CA TYR A 33 -4.86 -0.55 6.26
C TYR A 33 -5.26 0.66 7.09
N ARG A 34 -5.01 0.63 8.41
CA ARG A 34 -5.30 1.78 9.30
C ARG A 34 -4.53 3.03 8.88
N LEU A 35 -3.27 2.89 8.45
CA LEU A 35 -2.45 4.00 7.96
C LEU A 35 -3.07 4.63 6.71
N LEU A 36 -3.45 3.83 5.72
CA LEU A 36 -4.09 4.32 4.49
C LEU A 36 -5.46 4.96 4.78
N ALA A 37 -6.27 4.36 5.66
CA ALA A 37 -7.55 4.92 6.08
C ALA A 37 -7.40 6.27 6.81
N ARG A 38 -6.37 6.44 7.65
CA ARG A 38 -6.08 7.73 8.29
C ARG A 38 -5.61 8.78 7.28
N LYS A 39 -4.77 8.39 6.32
CA LYS A 39 -4.29 9.31 5.27
C LYS A 39 -5.45 9.81 4.41
N ARG A 40 -6.45 8.98 4.11
CA ARG A 40 -7.72 9.43 3.49
C ARG A 40 -8.34 10.60 4.27
N GLY A 41 -8.45 10.47 5.60
CA GLY A 41 -8.96 11.53 6.46
C GLY A 41 -8.08 12.78 6.48
N TYR A 42 -6.76 12.62 6.50
CA TYR A 42 -5.80 13.72 6.51
C TYR A 42 -5.84 14.57 5.24
N TYR A 43 -6.00 13.94 4.07
CA TYR A 43 -6.10 14.63 2.78
C TYR A 43 -7.53 15.08 2.44
N GLY A 44 -8.47 14.97 3.39
CA GLY A 44 -9.83 15.45 3.22
C GLY A 44 -10.62 14.73 2.14
N CYS A 45 -10.24 13.50 1.77
CA CYS A 45 -10.90 12.75 0.71
C CYS A 45 -12.35 12.43 1.09
N ARG A 46 -13.31 13.10 0.43
CA ARG A 46 -14.71 13.13 0.88
C ARG A 46 -15.48 11.93 0.39
N GLN A 47 -15.28 11.56 -0.88
CA GLN A 47 -16.08 10.54 -1.55
C GLN A 47 -15.22 9.35 -1.99
N ASP A 48 -14.04 9.63 -2.56
CA ASP A 48 -13.15 8.61 -3.10
C ASP A 48 -11.91 8.43 -2.23
N PRO A 49 -11.60 7.23 -1.72
CA PRO A 49 -10.35 6.96 -0.99
C PRO A 49 -9.07 7.32 -1.75
N LEU A 50 -9.12 7.42 -3.09
CA LEU A 50 -7.98 7.77 -3.93
C LEU A 50 -7.98 9.23 -4.41
N GLU A 51 -8.93 10.06 -4.00
CA GLU A 51 -9.08 11.45 -4.48
C GLU A 51 -7.76 12.24 -4.49
N ASN A 52 -7.00 12.16 -3.39
CA ASN A 52 -5.70 12.82 -3.29
C ASN A 52 -4.64 12.21 -4.22
N ALA A 53 -4.68 10.89 -4.44
CA ALA A 53 -3.76 10.23 -5.35
C ALA A 53 -4.08 10.56 -6.82
N LEU A 54 -5.36 10.72 -7.16
CA LEU A 54 -5.83 11.06 -8.50
C LEU A 54 -5.63 12.54 -8.83
N GLY A 55 -5.59 13.42 -7.83
CA GLY A 55 -5.43 14.87 -8.04
C GLY A 55 -4.23 15.28 -8.89
N VAL A 56 -3.16 14.50 -8.93
CA VAL A 56 -1.97 14.76 -9.77
C VAL A 56 -2.24 14.64 -11.27
N GLU A 57 -3.38 14.07 -11.69
CA GLU A 57 -3.82 14.08 -13.09
C GLU A 57 -4.04 15.51 -13.61
N GLN A 58 -4.40 16.45 -12.72
CA GLN A 58 -4.55 17.87 -13.06
C GLN A 58 -3.23 18.49 -13.54
N ASP A 59 -2.11 17.92 -13.12
CA ASP A 59 -0.76 18.31 -13.54
C ASP A 59 -0.26 17.49 -14.75
N GLY A 60 -1.11 16.66 -15.36
CA GLY A 60 -0.75 15.77 -16.47
C GLY A 60 0.09 14.56 -16.06
N ILE A 61 0.08 14.20 -14.77
CA ILE A 61 0.86 13.08 -14.23
C ILE A 61 -0.06 11.90 -13.96
N GLU A 62 0.33 10.73 -14.46
CA GLU A 62 -0.34 9.46 -14.15
C GLU A 62 -0.26 9.14 -12.64
N PRO A 63 -1.37 8.95 -11.92
CA PRO A 63 -1.38 8.73 -10.47
C PRO A 63 -0.51 7.58 -10.00
N TRP A 64 -0.56 6.44 -10.67
CA TRP A 64 0.24 5.26 -10.32
C TRP A 64 1.74 5.58 -10.44
N LEU A 65 2.14 6.32 -11.48
CA LEU A 65 3.53 6.71 -11.73
C LEU A 65 4.02 7.68 -10.66
N TYR A 66 3.17 8.62 -10.24
CA TYR A 66 3.48 9.50 -9.12
C TYR A 66 3.74 8.70 -7.83
N GLN A 67 2.91 7.68 -7.53
CA GLN A 67 3.15 6.83 -6.36
C GLN A 67 4.47 6.05 -6.47
N VAL A 68 4.84 5.55 -7.66
CA VAL A 68 6.14 4.90 -7.88
C VAL A 68 7.31 5.87 -7.64
N ALA A 69 7.19 7.13 -8.06
CA ALA A 69 8.20 8.15 -7.77
C ALA A 69 8.36 8.39 -6.25
N ARG A 70 7.26 8.35 -5.48
CA ARG A 70 7.28 8.42 -4.02
C ARG A 70 7.96 7.21 -3.38
N VAL A 71 7.76 6.00 -3.91
CA VAL A 71 8.51 4.80 -3.48
C VAL A 71 10.02 4.99 -3.70
N GLY A 72 10.41 5.52 -4.86
CA GLY A 72 11.82 5.82 -5.15
C GLY A 72 12.43 6.84 -4.19
N GLU A 73 11.68 7.88 -3.83
CA GLU A 73 12.08 8.89 -2.84
C GLU A 73 12.34 8.28 -1.46
N LYS A 74 11.42 7.44 -0.98
CA LYS A 74 11.56 6.76 0.32
C LYS A 74 12.68 5.73 0.32
N THR A 75 12.85 5.00 -0.78
CA THR A 75 13.98 4.07 -0.96
C THR A 75 15.32 4.80 -0.88
N ARG A 76 15.44 6.01 -1.44
CA ARG A 76 16.65 6.83 -1.29
C ARG A 76 16.90 7.25 0.16
N ARG A 77 15.85 7.59 0.92
CA ARG A 77 16.00 7.89 2.36
C ARG A 77 16.61 6.71 3.13
N LEU A 78 16.18 5.48 2.82
CA LEU A 78 16.73 4.26 3.42
C LEU A 78 18.21 4.01 3.08
N ARG A 79 18.76 4.65 2.05
CA ARG A 79 20.19 4.60 1.73
C ARG A 79 21.01 5.68 2.46
N GLY A 80 20.34 6.64 3.09
CA GLY A 80 20.97 7.72 3.86
C GLY A 80 21.31 7.30 5.30
N PRO A 81 21.64 8.28 6.18
CA PRO A 81 21.96 8.02 7.58
C PRO A 81 20.77 7.39 8.32
N LEU A 82 20.84 6.07 8.56
CA LEU A 82 19.74 5.31 9.14
C LEU A 82 19.42 5.69 10.59
N SER A 83 20.36 6.28 11.32
CA SER A 83 20.15 6.78 12.69
C SER A 83 19.18 7.97 12.75
N ALA A 84 18.99 8.68 11.64
CA ALA A 84 18.12 9.85 11.56
C ALA A 84 16.69 9.53 11.09
N ILE A 85 16.37 8.26 10.80
CA ILE A 85 15.08 7.86 10.26
C ILE A 85 14.48 6.67 11.00
N ASP A 86 13.16 6.68 11.10
CA ASP A 86 12.39 5.48 11.47
C ASP A 86 12.27 4.56 10.26
N ARG A 87 13.02 3.45 10.28
CA ARG A 87 13.08 2.47 9.19
C ARG A 87 11.74 1.78 8.99
N GLN A 88 11.07 1.36 10.06
CA GLN A 88 9.78 0.65 9.96
C GLN A 88 8.71 1.57 9.39
N LYS A 89 8.62 2.81 9.88
CA LYS A 89 7.72 3.81 9.31
C LYS A 89 8.01 4.09 7.83
N THR A 90 9.28 4.15 7.45
CA THR A 90 9.67 4.38 6.04
C THR A 90 9.29 3.20 5.15
N LEU A 91 9.45 1.96 5.64
CA LEU A 91 9.01 0.75 4.93
C LEU A 91 7.48 0.69 4.81
N MET A 92 6.75 1.07 5.86
CA MET A 92 5.29 1.19 5.84
C MET A 92 4.79 2.26 4.86
N ASP A 93 5.50 3.39 4.75
CA ASP A 93 5.22 4.41 3.73
C ASP A 93 5.43 3.86 2.31
N ILE A 94 6.51 3.10 2.09
CA ILE A 94 6.79 2.44 0.81
C ILE A 94 5.66 1.47 0.46
N ALA A 95 5.29 0.58 1.38
CA ALA A 95 4.20 -0.37 1.20
C ALA A 95 2.87 0.35 0.90
N GLY A 96 2.59 1.44 1.60
CA GLY A 96 1.40 2.26 1.37
C GLY A 96 1.37 2.87 -0.03
N HIS A 97 2.47 3.45 -0.49
CA HIS A 97 2.56 4.00 -1.85
C HIS A 97 2.40 2.92 -2.91
N ALA A 98 2.97 1.72 -2.72
CA ALA A 98 2.80 0.60 -3.62
C ALA A 98 1.33 0.13 -3.71
N VAL A 99 0.64 0.00 -2.57
CA VAL A 99 -0.79 -0.36 -2.54
C VAL A 99 -1.65 0.69 -3.26
N VAL A 100 -1.37 1.98 -3.04
CA VAL A 100 -2.09 3.06 -3.74
C VAL A 100 -1.81 3.03 -5.24
N ALA A 101 -0.56 2.76 -5.66
CA ALA A 101 -0.21 2.62 -7.08
C ALA A 101 -1.03 1.52 -7.76
N ILE A 102 -1.08 0.32 -7.15
CA ILE A 102 -1.88 -0.81 -7.63
C ILE A 102 -3.37 -0.44 -7.69
N ALA A 103 -3.88 0.27 -6.69
CA ALA A 103 -5.27 0.71 -6.66
C ALA A 103 -5.59 1.71 -7.79
N CYS A 104 -4.66 2.60 -8.13
CA CYS A 104 -4.79 3.50 -9.28
C CYS A 104 -4.71 2.73 -10.61
N GLU A 105 -3.80 1.76 -10.76
CA GLU A 105 -3.70 0.96 -11.99
C GLU A 105 -4.95 0.13 -12.27
N ARG A 106 -5.53 -0.51 -11.23
CA ARG A 106 -6.74 -1.33 -11.34
C ARG A 106 -8.01 -0.56 -11.74
N ARG A 107 -7.95 0.77 -11.75
CA ARG A 107 -9.08 1.64 -12.13
C ARG A 107 -9.07 2.05 -13.60
N LYS A 108 -7.99 1.78 -14.32
CA LYS A 108 -7.93 1.92 -15.79
C LYS A 108 -8.75 0.83 -16.45
#